data_AF-A0A841WGX1-F1
#
_entry.id   AF-A0A841WGX1-F1
#
_cell.length_a   1.000
_cell.length_b   1.000
_cell.length_c   1.000
_cell.angle_alpha   90.00
_cell.angle_beta   90.00
_cell.angle_gamma   90.00
#
_symmetry.space_group_name_H-M   'P 1'
#
loop_
_entity.id
_entity.type
_entity.pdbx_description
1 polymer ?
#
loop_
_entity_poly.entity_id
_entity_poly.type
_entity_poly.pdbx_seq_one_letter_code
_entity_poly.pdbx_strand_id
1 'polypeptide(L)'
;MRTSYIEYATGMFLQSLEHCTEQAVNALDNIYLDPWTNCKWKTRLYKILVKTEEEVVKRLEDSKSNEENPQEVVKSLGDKLMKESRTYAYSTAFANPFTEAPYIKVQVETYYKLANILFLISTIDTENIINLGQ
;
A
#
# COMPACT_ATOMS: atom_id res chain seq x y z
N MET A 1 -18.06 -3.17 -21.14
CA MET A 1 -17.85 -4.39 -20.32
C MET A 1 -18.07 -3.99 -18.88
N ARG A 2 -18.78 -4.79 -18.07
CA ARG A 2 -18.93 -4.50 -16.63
C ARG A 2 -17.60 -4.84 -15.96
N THR A 3 -16.93 -3.86 -15.36
CA THR A 3 -15.72 -4.07 -14.56
C THR A 3 -16.07 -4.90 -13.33
N SER A 4 -15.34 -5.98 -13.09
CA SER A 4 -15.53 -6.76 -11.86
C SER A 4 -15.06 -5.96 -10.64
N TYR A 5 -15.65 -6.18 -9.47
CA TYR A 5 -15.21 -5.53 -8.22
C TYR A 5 -13.70 -5.69 -7.99
N ILE A 6 -13.14 -6.86 -8.34
CA ILE A 6 -11.71 -7.14 -8.18
C ILE A 6 -10.86 -6.30 -9.13
N GLU A 7 -11.25 -6.17 -10.41
CA GLU A 7 -10.54 -5.28 -11.34
C GLU A 7 -10.57 -3.82 -10.88
N TYR A 8 -11.73 -3.38 -10.36
CA TYR A 8 -11.87 -2.06 -9.78
C TYR A 8 -10.95 -1.88 -8.55
N ALA A 9 -10.99 -2.82 -7.60
CA ALA A 9 -10.18 -2.77 -6.38
C ALA A 9 -8.68 -2.79 -6.71
N THR A 10 -8.25 -3.66 -7.63
CA THR A 10 -6.87 -3.71 -8.11
C THR A 10 -6.47 -2.38 -8.75
N GLY A 11 -7.29 -1.83 -9.65
CA GLY A 11 -7.00 -0.55 -10.31
C GLY A 11 -6.85 0.61 -9.32
N MET A 12 -7.79 0.75 -8.39
CA MET A 12 -7.76 1.79 -7.35
C MET A 12 -6.55 1.63 -6.42
N PHE A 13 -6.20 0.39 -6.06
CA PHE A 13 -5.04 0.11 -5.23
C PHE A 13 -3.73 0.47 -5.96
N LEU A 14 -3.56 0.08 -7.23
CA LEU A 14 -2.36 0.38 -8.01
C LEU A 14 -2.13 1.88 -8.19
N GLN A 15 -3.19 2.63 -8.54
CA GLN A 15 -3.11 4.10 -8.63
C GLN A 15 -2.71 4.73 -7.29
N SER A 16 -3.27 4.20 -6.21
CA SER A 16 -2.97 4.67 -4.87
C SER A 16 -1.54 4.33 -4.44
N LEU A 17 -1.04 3.17 -4.83
CA LEU A 17 0.34 2.73 -4.59
C LEU A 17 1.33 3.62 -5.32
N GLU A 18 1.09 3.91 -6.59
CA GLU A 18 1.90 4.84 -7.38
C GLU A 18 1.97 6.21 -6.69
N HIS A 19 0.81 6.79 -6.35
CA HIS A 19 0.75 8.08 -5.67
C HIS A 19 1.47 8.09 -4.31
N CYS A 20 1.27 7.06 -3.49
CA CYS A 20 1.95 6.96 -2.20
C CYS A 20 3.48 6.78 -2.38
N THR A 21 3.90 6.05 -3.43
CA THR A 21 5.31 5.87 -3.77
C THR A 21 5.96 7.19 -4.13
N GLU A 22 5.34 8.00 -5.00
CA GLU A 22 5.85 9.32 -5.35
C GLU A 22 5.98 10.24 -4.13
N GLN A 23 4.95 10.28 -3.28
CA GLN A 23 5.00 11.07 -2.05
C GLN A 23 6.12 10.62 -1.11
N ALA A 24 6.30 9.32 -0.94
CA ALA A 24 7.32 8.76 -0.08
C ALA A 24 8.73 9.03 -0.63
N VAL A 25 8.93 8.90 -1.95
CA VAL A 25 10.20 9.23 -2.63
C VAL A 25 10.55 10.70 -2.47
N ASN A 26 9.57 11.60 -2.66
CA ASN A 26 9.75 13.03 -2.45
C ASN A 26 10.05 13.35 -0.98
N ALA A 27 9.43 12.66 -0.03
CA ALA A 27 9.75 12.81 1.39
C ALA A 27 11.20 12.40 1.67
N LEU A 28 11.67 11.29 1.11
CA LEU A 28 13.06 10.85 1.25
C LEU A 28 14.06 11.83 0.63
N ASP A 29 13.72 12.49 -0.47
CA ASP A 29 14.55 13.55 -1.07
C ASP A 29 14.74 14.75 -0.16
N ASN A 30 13.70 15.10 0.59
CA ASN A 30 13.77 16.21 1.55
C ASN A 30 14.47 15.83 2.86
N ILE A 31 14.52 14.53 3.20
CA ILE A 31 15.15 14.02 4.43
C ILE A 31 16.64 13.76 4.21
N TYR A 32 17.00 13.09 3.11
CA TYR A 32 18.37 12.63 2.86
C TYR A 32 19.01 13.42 1.72
N LEU A 33 19.83 14.40 2.11
CA LEU A 33 20.61 15.22 1.18
C LEU A 33 21.85 14.48 0.63
N ASP A 34 22.36 13.50 1.39
CA ASP A 34 23.44 12.63 0.93
C ASP A 34 22.91 11.67 -0.15
N PRO A 35 23.47 11.70 -1.38
CA PRO A 35 22.97 10.89 -2.50
C PRO A 35 23.02 9.39 -2.23
N TRP A 36 24.04 8.90 -1.50
CA TRP A 36 24.19 7.48 -1.23
C TRP A 36 23.11 6.95 -0.27
N THR A 37 22.90 7.66 0.84
CA THR A 37 21.89 7.33 1.85
C THR A 37 20.49 7.45 1.28
N ASN A 38 20.23 8.51 0.50
CA ASN A 38 18.97 8.67 -0.22
C ASN A 38 18.70 7.49 -1.17
N CYS A 39 19.65 7.18 -2.04
CA CYS A 39 19.55 6.06 -3.00
C CYS A 39 19.32 4.72 -2.29
N LYS A 40 20.03 4.46 -1.19
CA LYS A 40 19.86 3.25 -0.36
C LYS A 40 18.43 3.10 0.13
N TRP A 41 17.86 4.17 0.71
CA TRP A 41 16.51 4.13 1.29
C TRP A 41 15.41 4.11 0.25
N LYS A 42 15.54 4.87 -0.85
CA LYS A 42 14.62 4.77 -1.99
C LYS A 42 14.61 3.37 -2.57
N THR A 43 15.78 2.77 -2.82
CA THR A 43 15.89 1.40 -3.33
C THR A 43 15.21 0.40 -2.38
N ARG A 44 15.39 0.56 -1.07
CA ARG A 44 14.75 -0.30 -0.08
C ARG A 44 13.23 -0.12 -0.08
N LEU A 45 12.74 1.12 -0.15
CA LEU A 45 11.31 1.44 -0.23
C LEU A 45 10.68 0.80 -1.46
N TYR A 46 11.24 1.03 -2.66
CA TYR A 46 10.73 0.46 -3.92
C TYR A 46 10.65 -1.07 -3.85
N LYS A 47 11.70 -1.75 -3.38
CA LYS A 47 11.71 -3.21 -3.25
C LYS A 47 10.60 -3.74 -2.34
N ILE A 48 10.25 -2.98 -1.31
CA ILE A 48 9.19 -3.35 -0.39
C ILE A 48 7.81 -3.09 -1.02
N LEU A 49 7.63 -1.93 -1.66
CA LEU A 49 6.36 -1.58 -2.30
C LEU A 49 6.01 -2.47 -3.49
N VAL A 50 7.00 -2.88 -4.30
CA VAL A 50 6.80 -3.87 -5.37
C VAL A 50 6.34 -5.21 -4.81
N LYS A 51 6.92 -5.68 -3.70
CA LYS A 51 6.46 -6.92 -3.05
C LYS A 51 5.04 -6.79 -2.51
N THR A 52 4.70 -5.63 -1.95
CA THR A 52 3.33 -5.35 -1.50
C THR A 52 2.35 -5.33 -2.67
N GLU A 53 2.75 -4.75 -3.81
CA GLU A 53 1.98 -4.78 -5.05
C GLU A 53 1.69 -6.22 -5.50
N GLU A 54 2.75 -7.01 -5.68
CA GLU A 54 2.67 -8.41 -6.11
C GLU A 54 1.76 -9.22 -5.18
N GLU A 55 1.89 -9.03 -3.86
CA GLU A 55 1.09 -9.75 -2.88
C GLU A 55 -0.40 -9.37 -2.93
N VAL A 56 -0.70 -8.07 -2.96
CA VAL A 56 -2.09 -7.57 -3.00
C VAL A 56 -2.78 -7.99 -4.28
N VAL A 57 -2.13 -7.79 -5.43
CA VAL A 57 -2.66 -8.17 -6.74
C VAL A 57 -2.93 -9.67 -6.79
N LYS A 58 -1.94 -10.48 -6.40
CA LYS A 58 -2.09 -11.94 -6.39
C LYS A 58 -3.23 -12.39 -5.47
N ARG A 59 -3.33 -11.83 -4.26
CA ARG A 59 -4.39 -12.23 -3.31
C ARG A 59 -5.79 -11.90 -3.83
N LEU A 60 -5.93 -10.77 -4.52
CA LEU A 60 -7.17 -10.37 -5.17
C LEU A 60 -7.49 -11.26 -6.37
N GLU A 61 -6.50 -11.63 -7.18
CA GLU A 61 -6.68 -12.59 -8.27
C GLU A 61 -7.08 -13.98 -7.76
N ASP A 62 -6.39 -14.50 -6.75
CA ASP A 62 -6.68 -15.79 -6.12
C ASP A 62 -8.12 -15.84 -5.55
N SER A 63 -8.64 -14.70 -5.06
CA SER A 63 -10.03 -14.63 -4.58
C SER A 63 -11.08 -14.89 -5.67
N LYS A 64 -10.76 -14.61 -6.95
CA LYS A 64 -11.64 -14.98 -8.09
C LYS A 64 -11.79 -16.50 -8.19
N SER A 65 -10.68 -17.22 -8.04
CA SER A 65 -10.64 -18.67 -8.22
C SER A 65 -11.18 -19.45 -7.01
N ASN A 66 -11.14 -18.85 -5.82
CA ASN A 66 -11.59 -19.49 -4.57
C ASN A 66 -13.02 -19.14 -4.16
N GLU A 67 -13.77 -18.38 -4.98
CA GLU A 67 -15.13 -17.91 -4.70
C GLU A 67 -15.26 -17.16 -3.34
N GLU A 68 -14.19 -16.47 -2.94
CA GLU A 68 -14.16 -15.70 -1.70
C GLU A 68 -14.88 -14.36 -1.87
N ASN A 69 -15.44 -13.82 -0.78
CA ASN A 69 -16.03 -12.49 -0.79
C ASN A 69 -14.94 -11.43 -1.04
N PRO A 70 -14.93 -10.74 -2.20
CA PRO A 70 -13.86 -9.82 -2.55
C PRO A 70 -13.73 -8.63 -1.60
N GLN A 71 -14.83 -8.14 -1.03
CA GLN A 71 -14.82 -7.07 -0.05
C GLN A 71 -14.10 -7.48 1.24
N GLU A 72 -14.33 -8.70 1.71
CA GLU A 72 -13.66 -9.24 2.90
C GLU A 72 -12.16 -9.45 2.64
N VAL A 73 -11.79 -9.88 1.42
CA VAL A 73 -10.39 -10.01 1.00
C VAL A 73 -9.68 -8.65 1.00
N VAL A 74 -10.29 -7.63 0.38
CA VAL A 74 -9.75 -6.26 0.38
C VAL A 74 -9.60 -5.73 1.80
N LYS A 75 -10.61 -5.93 2.66
CA LYS A 75 -10.54 -5.52 4.07
C LYS A 75 -9.39 -6.22 4.80
N SER A 76 -9.23 -7.53 4.61
CA SER A 76 -8.15 -8.32 5.22
C SER A 76 -6.76 -7.83 4.79
N LEU A 77 -6.59 -7.45 3.52
CA LEU A 77 -5.37 -6.82 3.02
C LEU A 77 -5.11 -5.46 3.71
N GLY A 78 -6.15 -4.65 3.90
CA GLY A 78 -6.07 -3.40 4.67
C GLY A 78 -5.63 -3.63 6.12
N ASP A 79 -6.19 -4.63 6.79
CA ASP A 79 -5.82 -5.02 8.16
C ASP A 79 -4.35 -5.46 8.24
N LYS A 80 -3.89 -6.22 7.23
CA LYS A 80 -2.48 -6.63 7.14
C LYS A 80 -1.55 -5.42 7.03
N LEU A 81 -1.79 -4.49 6.10
CA LEU A 81 -0.95 -3.30 5.92
C LEU A 81 -0.97 -2.39 7.15
N MET A 82 -2.12 -2.27 7.82
CA MET A 82 -2.25 -1.54 9.08
C MET A 82 -1.39 -2.16 10.19
N LYS A 83 -1.38 -3.49 10.29
CA LYS A 83 -0.53 -4.21 11.25
C LYS A 83 0.97 -4.04 10.94
N GLU A 84 1.35 -4.07 9.67
CA GLU A 84 2.73 -3.84 9.23
C GLU A 84 3.18 -2.40 9.54
N SER A 85 2.34 -1.40 9.25
CA SER A 85 2.56 -0.01 9.64
C SER A 85 2.85 0.13 11.14
N ARG A 86 2.01 -0.47 11.99
CA ARG A 86 2.22 -0.46 13.45
C ARG A 86 3.51 -1.16 13.86
N THR A 87 3.83 -2.28 13.23
CA THR A 87 5.08 -3.02 13.49
C THR A 87 6.30 -2.15 13.20
N TYR A 88 6.29 -1.42 12.09
CA TYR A 88 7.34 -0.47 11.76
C TYR A 88 7.41 0.67 12.77
N ALA A 89 6.26 1.20 13.20
CA ALA A 89 6.22 2.25 14.21
C ALA A 89 6.87 1.81 15.53
N TYR A 90 6.70 0.56 15.96
CA TYR A 90 7.41 0.04 17.13
C TYR A 90 8.92 -0.08 16.92
N SER A 91 9.37 -0.36 15.69
CA SER A 91 10.80 -0.49 15.38
C SER A 91 11.57 0.83 15.46
N THR A 92 10.91 2.00 15.41
CA THR A 92 11.58 3.30 15.48
C THR A 92 12.35 3.52 16.79
N ALA A 93 11.93 2.87 17.89
CA ALA A 93 12.57 3.02 19.19
C ALA A 93 14.02 2.49 19.24
N PHE A 94 14.37 1.57 18.35
CA PHE A 94 15.70 0.94 18.27
C PHE A 94 16.49 1.39 17.04
N ALA A 95 15.91 2.26 16.21
CA ALA A 95 16.48 2.68 14.95
C ALA A 95 17.47 3.83 15.14
N ASN A 96 18.47 3.93 14.26
CA ASN A 96 19.32 5.11 14.22
C ASN A 96 18.47 6.38 13.97
N PRO A 97 18.52 7.39 14.86
CA PRO A 97 17.61 8.53 14.80
C PRO A 97 17.84 9.45 13.59
N PHE A 98 19.04 9.43 13.00
CA PHE A 98 19.40 10.31 11.90
C PHE A 98 19.23 9.63 10.54
N THR A 99 19.39 8.31 10.46
CA THR A 99 19.40 7.59 9.18
C THR A 99 18.30 6.56 9.01
N GLU A 100 17.76 5.98 10.07
CA GLU A 100 16.78 4.88 9.96
C GLU A 100 15.39 5.34 10.41
N ALA A 101 15.30 6.05 11.54
CA ALA A 101 14.04 6.53 12.07
C ALA A 101 13.26 7.42 11.08
N PRO A 102 13.87 8.34 10.31
CA PRO A 102 13.14 9.11 9.31
C PRO A 102 12.59 8.24 8.17
N TYR A 103 13.37 7.25 7.70
CA TYR A 103 12.91 6.29 6.69
C TYR A 103 11.74 5.45 7.22
N ILE A 104 11.85 4.95 8.45
CA ILE A 104 10.79 4.15 9.07
C ILE A 104 9.51 4.98 9.20
N LYS A 105 9.58 6.27 9.54
CA LYS A 105 8.40 7.15 9.55
C LYS A 105 7.73 7.24 8.18
N VAL A 106 8.49 7.45 7.12
CA VAL A 106 7.96 7.44 5.74
C VAL A 106 7.29 6.10 5.42
N GLN A 107 7.91 4.98 5.82
CA GLN A 107 7.35 3.65 5.61
C GLN A 107 6.04 3.43 6.39
N VAL A 108 5.98 3.84 7.66
CA VAL A 108 4.78 3.78 8.51
C VAL A 108 3.63 4.54 7.86
N GLU A 109 3.87 5.78 7.42
CA GLU A 109 2.86 6.63 6.80
C GLU A 109 2.38 6.06 5.46
N THR A 110 3.29 5.53 4.65
CA THR A 110 2.97 4.90 3.36
C THR A 110 2.02 3.72 3.56
N TYR A 111 2.36 2.80 4.47
CA TYR A 111 1.53 1.62 4.76
C TYR A 111 0.20 2.00 5.40
N TYR A 112 0.18 3.00 6.27
CA TYR A 112 -1.04 3.51 6.89
C TYR A 112 -2.02 4.06 5.84
N LYS A 113 -1.52 4.84 4.87
CA LYS A 113 -2.34 5.37 3.77
C LYS A 113 -2.88 4.25 2.88
N LEU A 114 -2.05 3.29 2.48
CA LEU A 114 -2.48 2.15 1.66
C LEU A 114 -3.52 1.29 2.38
N ALA A 115 -3.36 1.06 3.68
CA ALA A 115 -4.34 0.34 4.49
C ALA A 115 -5.70 1.06 4.49
N ASN A 116 -5.71 2.38 4.71
CA ASN A 116 -6.94 3.17 4.68
C ASN A 116 -7.63 3.16 3.32
N ILE A 117 -6.85 3.20 2.23
CA ILE A 117 -7.39 3.09 0.87
C ILE A 117 -8.08 1.74 0.67
N LEU A 118 -7.45 0.63 1.09
CA LEU A 118 -8.07 -0.68 1.03
C LEU A 118 -9.35 -0.74 1.88
N PHE A 119 -9.36 -0.15 3.07
CA PHE A 119 -10.60 -0.05 3.86
C PHE A 119 -11.69 0.73 3.13
N LEU A 120 -11.36 1.87 2.52
CA LEU A 120 -12.33 2.63 1.72
C LEU A 120 -12.87 1.80 0.56
N ILE A 121 -11.99 1.14 -0.21
CA ILE A 121 -12.39 0.25 -1.31
C ILE A 121 -13.32 -0.84 -0.79
N SER A 122 -13.02 -1.46 0.36
CA SER A 122 -13.84 -2.53 0.97
C SER A 122 -15.27 -2.09 1.33
N THR A 123 -15.52 -0.79 1.45
CA THR A 123 -16.85 -0.23 1.76
C THR A 123 -17.66 0.12 0.52
N ILE A 124 -17.06 0.07 -0.68
CA ILE A 124 -17.75 0.42 -1.91
C ILE A 124 -18.68 -0.72 -2.29
N ASP A 125 -19.95 -0.38 -2.45
CA ASP A 125 -20.97 -1.35 -2.80
C ASP A 125 -20.75 -1.91 -4.21
N THR A 126 -20.87 -3.23 -4.34
CA THR A 126 -20.68 -3.96 -5.60
C THR A 126 -21.66 -3.48 -6.69
N GLU A 127 -22.88 -3.10 -6.31
CA GLU A 127 -23.88 -2.57 -7.26
C GLU A 127 -23.50 -1.18 -7.78
N ASN A 128 -22.84 -0.36 -6.96
CA ASN A 128 -22.36 0.97 -7.37
C ASN A 128 -21.19 0.90 -8.34
N ILE A 129 -20.33 -0.12 -8.25
CA ILE A 129 -19.21 -0.34 -9.18
C ILE A 129 -19.71 -0.78 -10.56
N ILE A 130 -20.79 -1.56 -10.62
CA ILE A 130 -21.39 -2.00 -11.88
C ILE A 130 -22.01 -0.83 -12.67
N ASN A 131 -22.50 0.21 -11.97
CA ASN A 131 -23.12 1.39 -12.58
C ASN A 131 -22.12 2.49 -13.00
N LEU A 132 -20.89 2.49 -12.48
CA LEU A 132 -19.83 3.44 -12.89
C LEU A 132 -19.24 3.16 -14.29
N GLY A 133 -19.61 2.03 -14.90
CA GLY A 133 -19.24 1.65 -16.27
C GLY A 133 -20.36 1.83 -17.31
N GLN A 134 -21.46 2.50 -16.97
CA GLN A 134 -22.53 2.93 -17.89
C GLN A 134 -22.28 4.36 -18.37
#